data_AF-A0A7Y2Q130-F1
#
_entry.id   AF-A0A7Y2Q130-F1
#
_cell.length_a   1.000
_cell.length_b   1.000
_cell.length_c   1.000
_cell.angle_alpha   90.00
_cell.angle_beta   90.00
_cell.angle_gamma   90.00
#
_symmetry.space_group_name_H-M   'P 1'
#
loop_
_entity.id
_entity.type
_entity.pdbx_description
1 polymer ?
#
loop_
_entity_poly.entity_id
_entity_poly.type
_entity_poly.pdbx_seq_one_letter_code
_entity_poly.pdbx_strand_id
1 'polypeptide(L)' 'MSSTNPDNEYEALIHIIRRLGDRYPAVEDDVVLEIVAEELERFDGARLRDYVPLLVERRLRERLRSAHAA' A
#
# COMPACT_ATOMS: atom_id res chain seq x y z
N MET A 1 -6.70 -21.37 4.87
CA MET A 1 -5.79 -20.21 4.75
C MET A 1 -6.53 -19.13 3.97
N SER A 2 -7.49 -18.46 4.61
CA SER A 2 -8.10 -17.26 4.01
C SER A 2 -7.06 -16.15 4.09
N SER A 3 -6.60 -15.66 2.95
CA SER A 3 -5.63 -14.57 2.84
C SER A 3 -6.19 -13.20 3.23
N THR A 4 -7.21 -13.20 4.09
CA THR A 4 -7.99 -12.04 4.53
C THR A 4 -8.36 -12.28 6.00
N ASN A 5 -7.37 -12.24 6.89
CA ASN A 5 -7.63 -11.83 8.28
C ASN A 5 -6.61 -10.76 8.68
N PRO A 6 -6.91 -9.48 8.41
CA PRO A 6 -6.17 -8.33 8.92
C PRO A 6 -6.73 -7.98 10.30
N ASP A 7 -6.18 -8.52 11.38
CA ASP A 7 -6.63 -8.11 12.72
C ASP A 7 -6.24 -6.64 13.04
N ASN A 8 -5.44 -6.00 12.16
CA ASN A 8 -5.25 -4.54 12.14
C ASN A 8 -4.90 -4.05 10.72
N GLU A 9 -5.62 -3.03 10.22
CA GLU A 9 -5.33 -2.29 8.97
C GLU A 9 -3.84 -1.89 8.89
N TYR A 10 -3.26 -1.50 10.02
CA TYR A 10 -1.86 -1.12 10.16
C TYR A 10 -0.88 -2.28 9.89
N GLU A 11 -1.19 -3.49 10.36
CA GLU A 11 -0.33 -4.66 10.10
C GLU A 11 -0.37 -5.08 8.63
N ALA A 12 -1.56 -5.00 8.01
CA ALA A 12 -1.71 -5.24 6.59
C ALA A 12 -0.89 -4.24 5.76
N LEU A 13 -0.88 -2.97 6.15
CA LEU A 13 -0.08 -1.92 5.52
C LEU A 13 1.42 -2.16 5.68
N ILE A 14 1.91 -2.49 6.87
CA ILE A 14 3.32 -2.82 7.11
C ILE A 14 3.75 -4.00 6.23
N HIS A 15 2.92 -5.03 6.12
CA HIS A 15 3.21 -6.19 5.28
C HIS A 15 3.29 -5.81 3.80
N ILE A 16 2.40 -4.92 3.33
CA ILE A 16 2.42 -4.40 1.96
C ILE A 16 3.71 -3.60 1.71
N ILE A 17 4.08 -2.69 2.62
CA ILE A 17 5.29 -1.86 2.50
C ILE A 17 6.53 -2.74 2.37
N ARG A 18 6.73 -3.69 3.28
CA ARG A 18 7.88 -4.62 3.24
C ARG A 18 7.95 -5.40 1.92
N ARG A 19 6.81 -5.95 1.49
CA ARG A 19 6.73 -6.73 0.25
C ARG A 19 6.97 -5.88 -1.00
N LEU A 20 6.63 -4.59 -0.96
CA LEU A 20 6.94 -3.67 -2.05
C LEU A 20 8.41 -3.25 -2.05
N GLY A 21 9.01 -2.97 -0.90
CA GLY A 21 10.45 -2.70 -0.78
C GLY A 21 11.28 -3.86 -1.33
N ASP A 22 10.94 -5.11 -0.97
CA ASP A 22 11.59 -6.31 -1.52
C ASP A 22 11.45 -6.44 -3.04
N ARG A 23 10.30 -6.01 -3.60
CA ARG A 23 10.01 -6.12 -5.03
C ARG A 23 10.61 -4.97 -5.85
N TYR A 24 10.76 -3.79 -5.25
CA TYR A 24 11.23 -2.58 -5.88
C TYR A 24 12.38 -1.97 -5.08
N PRO A 25 13.56 -2.61 -5.02
CA PRO A 25 14.69 -2.14 -4.21
C PRO A 25 15.29 -0.80 -4.67
N ALA A 26 14.88 -0.30 -5.84
CA ALA A 26 15.26 1.01 -6.36
C ALA A 26 14.36 2.15 -5.85
N VAL A 27 13.29 1.83 -5.10
CA VAL A 27 12.35 2.80 -4.54
C VAL A 27 12.63 2.89 -3.04
N GLU A 28 12.86 4.10 -2.54
CA GLU A 28 13.05 4.33 -1.12
C GLU A 28 11.76 4.04 -0.35
N ASP A 29 11.90 3.38 0.82
CA ASP A 29 10.77 3.06 1.69
C ASP A 29 9.97 4.32 2.10
N ASP A 30 10.64 5.46 2.23
CA ASP A 30 10.00 6.75 2.55
C ASP A 30 9.01 7.19 1.46
N VAL A 31 9.35 7.00 0.18
CA VAL A 31 8.45 7.30 -0.95
C VAL A 31 7.24 6.38 -0.93
N VAL A 32 7.45 5.10 -0.58
CA VAL A 32 6.35 4.14 -0.44
C VAL A 32 5.44 4.52 0.71
N LEU A 33 6.00 4.89 1.87
CA LEU A 33 5.26 5.35 3.04
C LEU A 33 4.44 6.61 2.76
N GLU A 34 5.02 7.58 2.07
CA GLU A 34 4.34 8.83 1.70
C GLU A 34 3.12 8.55 0.81
N ILE A 35 3.29 7.73 -0.24
CA ILE A 35 2.17 7.37 -1.13
C ILE A 35 1.10 6.59 -0.35
N VAL A 36 1.50 5.66 0.53
CA VAL A 36 0.55 4.92 1.36
C VAL A 36 -0.25 5.86 2.26
N ALA A 37 0.39 6.83 2.92
CA ALA A 37 -0.26 7.81 3.77
C ALA A 37 -1.26 8.68 2.97
N GLU A 38 -0.86 9.21 1.82
CA GLU A 38 -1.75 9.97 0.92
C GLU A 38 -2.99 9.16 0.52
N GLU A 39 -2.81 7.88 0.19
CA GLU A 39 -3.93 7.04 -0.23
C GLU A 39 -4.85 6.69 0.95
N LEU A 40 -4.31 6.50 2.15
CA LEU A 40 -5.10 6.24 3.37
C LEU A 40 -5.95 7.44 3.78
N GLU A 41 -5.41 8.67 3.68
CA GLU A 41 -6.18 9.89 3.93
C GLU A 41 -7.39 10.01 3.00
N ARG A 42 -7.29 9.53 1.75
CA ARG A 42 -8.44 9.52 0.83
C ARG A 42 -9.55 8.55 1.23
N PHE A 43 -9.23 7.56 2.06
CA PHE A 43 -10.19 6.64 2.67
C PHE A 43 -10.55 7.04 4.10
N ASP A 44 -10.14 8.23 4.55
CA ASP A 44 -10.61 8.77 5.82
C ASP A 44 -12.14 8.98 5.77
N GLY A 45 -12.84 8.44 6.77
CA GLY A 45 -14.32 8.41 6.80
C GLY A 45 -15.00 7.30 5.97
N ALA A 46 -14.26 6.41 5.30
CA ALA A 46 -14.85 5.26 4.62
C ALA A 46 -15.46 4.26 5.63
N ARG A 47 -16.74 3.89 5.43
CA ARG A 47 -17.44 2.91 6.31
C ARG A 47 -16.93 1.48 6.20
N LEU A 48 -16.29 1.11 5.10
CA LEU A 48 -15.78 -0.23 4.85
C LEU A 48 -14.30 -0.13 4.49
N ARG A 49 -13.44 -0.57 5.41
CA ARG A 49 -11.98 -0.43 5.30
C ARG A 49 -11.23 -1.71 4.96
N ASP A 50 -11.91 -2.86 4.95
CA ASP A 50 -11.31 -4.18 4.69
C ASP A 50 -10.57 -4.26 3.34
N TYR A 51 -10.98 -3.44 2.37
CA TYR A 51 -10.41 -3.41 1.02
C TYR A 51 -9.39 -2.29 0.82
N VAL A 52 -9.24 -1.38 1.79
CA VAL A 52 -8.30 -0.24 1.69
C VAL A 52 -6.87 -0.70 1.43
N PRO A 53 -6.32 -1.72 2.14
CA PRO A 53 -4.96 -2.20 1.86
C PRO A 53 -4.77 -2.68 0.41
N LEU A 54 -5.76 -3.36 -0.17
CA LEU A 54 -5.70 -3.85 -1.56
C LEU A 54 -5.75 -2.70 -2.58
N LEU A 55 -6.55 -1.67 -2.31
CA LEU A 55 -6.66 -0.50 -3.17
C LEU A 55 -5.37 0.33 -3.15
N VAL A 56 -4.79 0.51 -1.96
CA VAL A 56 -3.49 1.18 -1.77
C VAL A 56 -2.39 0.41 -2.50
N GLU A 57 -2.28 -0.90 -2.30
CA GLU A 57 -1.28 -1.74 -2.98
C GLU A 57 -1.39 -1.64 -4.51
N ARG A 58 -2.61 -1.62 -5.05
CA ARG A 58 -2.83 -1.49 -6.49
C ARG A 58 -2.36 -0.13 -7.02
N ARG A 59 -2.76 0.97 -6.38
CA ARG A 59 -2.35 2.33 -6.78
C ARG A 59 -0.84 2.53 -6.69
N LEU A 60 -0.23 1.98 -5.65
CA LEU A 60 1.21 2.05 -5.45
C LEU A 60 1.95 1.37 -6.60
N ARG A 61 1.52 0.17 -7.02
CA ARG A 61 2.10 -0.50 -8.22
C ARG A 61 1.90 0.30 -9.50
N GLU A 62 0.74 0.93 -9.69
CA GLU A 62 0.46 1.76 -10.86
C GLU A 62 1.38 3.00 -10.89
N ARG A 63 1.54 3.71 -9.75
CA ARG A 63 2.45 4.85 -9.61
C ARG A 63 3.91 4.45 -9.84
N LEU A 64 4.38 3.36 -9.22
CA LEU A 64 5.75 2.89 -9.39
C LEU A 64 6.04 2.43 -10.83
N ARG A 65 5.07 1.80 -11.50
CA ARG A 65 5.21 1.46 -12.92
C ARG A 65 5.37 2.72 -13.77
N SER A 66 4.56 3.75 -13.52
CA SER A 66 4.65 5.02 -14.25
C SER A 66 5.95 5.77 -13.96
N ALA A 67 6.42 5.75 -12.72
CA ALA A 67 7.69 6.38 -12.32
C ALA A 67 8.92 5.66 -12.89
N HIS A 68 8.85 4.35 -13.10
CA HIS A 68 9.94 3.54 -13.67
C HIS A 68 9.88 3.41 -15.21
N ALA A 69 8.80 3.89 -15.85
CA ALA A 69 8.62 3.87 -17.30
C ALA A 69 9.09 5.18 -17.99
N ALA A 70 9.65 6.12 -17.23
CA ALA A 70 10.21 7.39 -17.69
C ALA A 70 11.74 7.38 -17.56
#